data_AF-A0A7W0GFB7-F1
#
_entry.id   AF-A0A7W0GFB7-F1
#
_cell.length_a   1.000
_cell.length_b   1.000
_cell.length_c   1.000
_cell.angle_alpha   90.00
_cell.angle_beta   90.00
_cell.angle_gamma   90.00
#
_symmetry.space_group_name_H-M   'P 1'
#
loop_
_entity.id
_entity.type
_entity.pdbx_description
1 polymer ?
#
loop_
_entity_poly.entity_id
_entity_poly.type
_entity_poly.pdbx_seq_one_letter_code
_entity_poly.pdbx_strand_id
1 'polypeptide(L)'
;PSGTATPYQGPRSGSAYDAAHAAFAEAWGVPCVDAGVGGSIPFVAAFAAQLPDAQFLITGVEDPDTRAHGANESLHLAMFERCCLGEALLLQRLAED
;
A
#
# COMPACT_ATOMS: atom_id res chain seq x y z
N PRO A 1 8.08 -25.70 1.75
CA PRO A 1 6.79 -25.68 2.47
C PRO A 1 5.92 -24.52 1.99
N SER A 2 4.81 -24.81 1.30
CA SER A 2 3.79 -23.82 0.95
C SER A 2 2.92 -23.56 2.19
N GLY A 3 3.23 -22.52 2.94
CA GLY A 3 2.36 -22.06 4.01
C GLY A 3 1.11 -21.41 3.42
N THR A 4 -0.07 -21.82 3.85
CA THR A 4 -1.32 -21.11 3.54
C THR A 4 -1.30 -19.76 4.23
N ALA A 5 -1.36 -18.66 3.47
CA ALA A 5 -1.55 -17.32 4.01
C ALA A 5 -3.04 -17.04 4.25
N THR A 6 -3.35 -16.39 5.36
CA THR A 6 -4.70 -15.89 5.66
C THR A 6 -4.90 -14.56 4.92
N PRO A 7 -6.02 -14.36 4.19
CA PRO A 7 -6.29 -13.08 3.55
C PRO A 7 -6.53 -11.99 4.60
N TYR A 8 -6.19 -10.75 4.26
CA TYR A 8 -6.46 -9.58 5.08
C TYR A 8 -7.33 -8.59 4.31
N GLN A 9 -8.34 -8.04 4.99
CA GLN A 9 -9.15 -6.93 4.50
C GLN A 9 -9.18 -5.86 5.57
N GLY A 10 -8.52 -4.73 5.29
CA GLY A 10 -8.51 -3.57 6.18
C GLY A 10 -9.79 -2.73 6.10
N PRO A 11 -10.03 -1.86 7.10
CA PRO A 11 -11.10 -0.87 7.04
C PRO A 11 -10.84 0.17 5.94
N ARG A 12 -11.91 0.67 5.31
CA ARG A 12 -11.88 1.69 4.25
C ARG A 12 -12.26 3.08 4.77
N SER A 13 -11.84 3.38 5.99
CA SER A 13 -12.13 4.62 6.69
C SER A 13 -11.16 4.82 7.86
N GLY A 14 -11.09 6.06 8.34
CA GLY A 14 -10.26 6.47 9.48
C GLY A 14 -9.09 7.35 9.04
N SER A 15 -8.46 8.05 9.99
CA SER A 15 -7.51 9.13 9.70
C SER A 15 -6.36 8.70 8.79
N ALA A 16 -5.72 7.55 9.06
CA ALA A 16 -4.62 7.08 8.21
C ALA A 16 -5.09 6.74 6.78
N TYR A 17 -6.29 6.14 6.63
CA TYR A 17 -6.87 5.84 5.33
C TYR A 17 -7.17 7.13 4.54
N ASP A 18 -7.80 8.10 5.20
CA ASP A 18 -8.14 9.39 4.60
C ASP A 18 -6.86 10.17 4.19
N ALA A 19 -5.83 10.15 5.05
CA ALA A 19 -4.53 10.75 4.78
C ALA A 19 -3.82 10.10 3.58
N ALA A 20 -3.85 8.77 3.48
CA ALA A 20 -3.28 8.05 2.34
C ALA A 20 -4.02 8.36 1.04
N HIS A 21 -5.35 8.32 1.04
CA HIS A 21 -6.14 8.67 -0.14
C HIS A 21 -5.85 10.10 -0.62
N ALA A 22 -5.72 11.07 0.29
CA ALA A 22 -5.36 12.44 -0.05
C ALA A 22 -3.93 12.55 -0.60
N ALA A 23 -2.95 11.93 0.05
CA ALA A 23 -1.54 11.97 -0.36
C ALA A 23 -1.31 11.35 -1.74
N PHE A 24 -1.87 10.16 -1.98
CA PHE A 24 -1.75 9.47 -3.27
C PHE A 24 -2.55 10.17 -4.37
N ALA A 25 -3.70 10.77 -4.06
CA ALA A 25 -4.43 11.57 -5.04
C ALA A 25 -3.64 12.81 -5.50
N GLU A 26 -2.95 13.46 -4.57
CA GLU A 26 -2.08 14.60 -4.86
C GLU A 26 -0.88 14.19 -5.72
N ALA A 27 -0.18 13.11 -5.35
CA ALA A 27 1.01 12.65 -6.07
C ALA A 27 0.71 12.13 -7.50
N TRP A 28 -0.50 11.64 -7.77
CA TRP A 28 -0.91 11.15 -9.10
C TRP A 28 -1.78 12.12 -9.90
N GLY A 29 -2.36 13.15 -9.26
CA GLY A 29 -3.28 14.09 -9.89
C GLY A 29 -4.63 13.48 -10.29
N VAL A 30 -4.96 12.30 -9.77
CA VAL A 30 -6.24 11.60 -9.98
C VAL A 30 -6.71 10.97 -8.67
N PRO A 31 -8.01 10.68 -8.48
CA PRO A 31 -8.48 10.04 -7.26
C PRO A 31 -7.76 8.71 -6.98
N CYS A 32 -7.33 8.52 -5.72
CA CYS A 32 -6.78 7.25 -5.25
C CYS A 32 -7.87 6.16 -5.27
N VAL A 33 -7.45 4.91 -5.49
CA VAL A 33 -8.35 3.76 -5.60
C VAL A 33 -7.94 2.65 -4.64
N ASP A 34 -8.92 1.92 -4.12
CA ASP A 34 -8.66 0.69 -3.36
C ASP A 34 -8.49 -0.48 -4.31
N ALA A 35 -7.36 -1.19 -4.19
CA ALA A 35 -7.08 -2.39 -4.97
C ALA A 35 -6.97 -3.63 -4.07
N GLY A 36 -7.56 -4.74 -4.53
CA GLY A 36 -7.28 -6.07 -3.98
C GLY A 36 -6.19 -6.75 -4.80
N VAL A 37 -5.25 -7.44 -4.14
CA VAL A 37 -4.15 -8.16 -4.81
C VAL A 37 -4.16 -9.64 -4.43
N GLY A 38 -3.86 -10.52 -5.40
CA GLY A 38 -3.85 -11.98 -5.21
C GLY A 38 -2.56 -12.56 -4.60
N GLY A 39 -1.59 -11.70 -4.26
CA GLY A 39 -0.35 -12.08 -3.59
C GLY A 39 -0.52 -12.34 -2.08
N SER A 40 0.50 -12.89 -1.44
CA SER A 40 0.49 -13.16 0.01
C SER A 40 1.50 -12.27 0.74
N ILE A 41 1.02 -11.52 1.74
CA ILE A 41 1.85 -10.79 2.70
C ILE A 41 1.52 -11.35 4.11
N PRO A 42 2.09 -12.51 4.48
CA PRO A 42 1.59 -13.30 5.63
C PRO A 42 1.61 -12.58 6.98
N PHE A 43 2.53 -11.63 7.15
CA PHE A 43 2.66 -10.90 8.43
C PHE A 43 1.50 -9.93 8.67
N VAL A 44 0.79 -9.45 7.64
CA VAL A 44 -0.27 -8.44 7.81
C VAL A 44 -1.42 -9.02 8.63
N ALA A 45 -1.90 -10.22 8.28
CA ALA A 45 -2.96 -10.88 9.03
C ALA A 45 -2.52 -11.19 10.48
N ALA A 46 -1.25 -11.57 10.67
CA ALA A 46 -0.70 -11.85 11.99
C ALA A 46 -0.63 -10.59 12.88
N PHE A 47 -0.17 -9.46 12.33
CA PHE A 47 -0.12 -8.21 13.09
C PHE A 47 -1.50 -7.63 13.34
N ALA A 48 -2.42 -7.69 12.37
CA ALA A 48 -3.79 -7.22 12.58
C ALA A 48 -4.50 -7.97 13.72
N ALA A 49 -4.20 -9.26 13.91
CA ALA A 49 -4.73 -10.02 15.03
C ALA A 49 -4.11 -9.64 16.39
N GLN A 50 -2.84 -9.19 16.40
CA GLN A 50 -2.12 -8.82 17.62
C GLN A 50 -2.30 -7.34 18.00
N LEU A 51 -2.58 -6.48 17.03
CA LEU A 51 -2.70 -5.03 17.17
C LEU A 51 -4.07 -4.59 16.63
N PRO A 52 -5.18 -4.93 17.31
CA PRO A 52 -6.53 -4.71 16.80
C PRO A 52 -6.87 -3.22 16.62
N ASP A 53 -6.18 -2.33 17.34
CA ASP A 53 -6.38 -0.89 17.29
C ASP A 53 -5.47 -0.20 16.24
N ALA A 54 -4.54 -0.93 15.63
CA ALA A 54 -3.66 -0.36 14.60
C ALA A 54 -4.36 -0.36 13.23
N GLN A 55 -4.18 0.73 12.48
CA GLN A 55 -4.57 0.79 11.08
C GLN A 55 -3.44 0.24 10.21
N PHE A 56 -3.77 -0.67 9.29
CA PHE A 56 -2.82 -1.23 8.33
C PHE A 56 -3.16 -0.74 6.93
N LEU A 57 -2.23 -0.01 6.34
CA LEU A 57 -2.26 0.42 4.94
C LEU A 57 -1.20 -0.36 4.18
N ILE A 58 -1.58 -0.92 3.04
CA ILE A 58 -0.68 -1.65 2.16
C ILE A 58 -0.60 -0.83 0.87
N THR A 59 0.56 -0.23 0.67
CA THR A 59 0.90 0.55 -0.53
C THR A 59 2.15 -0.08 -1.15
N GLY A 60 2.50 0.36 -2.35
CA GLY A 60 3.69 -0.14 -3.01
C GLY A 60 3.80 0.30 -4.46
N VAL A 61 4.78 -0.28 -5.12
CA VAL A 61 5.14 0.05 -6.50
C VAL A 61 4.97 -1.23 -7.31
N GLU A 62 3.91 -1.31 -8.09
CA GLU A 62 3.60 -2.48 -8.92
C GLU A 62 2.82 -2.04 -10.16
N ASP A 63 3.53 -1.92 -11.29
CA ASP A 63 2.94 -1.73 -12.60
C ASP A 63 2.79 -3.09 -13.31
N PRO A 64 1.94 -3.20 -14.36
CA PRO A 64 1.74 -4.47 -15.06
C PRO A 64 3.02 -5.13 -15.59
N ASP A 65 4.10 -4.40 -15.83
CA ASP A 65 5.38 -4.92 -16.32
C ASP A 65 6.46 -5.00 -15.22
N THR A 66 6.12 -4.71 -13.96
CA THR A 66 7.03 -4.91 -12.82
C THR A 66 7.50 -6.36 -12.73
N ARG A 67 6.60 -7.33 -12.96
CA ARG A 67 6.90 -8.78 -13.00
C ARG A 67 7.73 -9.25 -11.79
N ALA A 68 7.33 -8.84 -10.60
CA ALA A 68 8.01 -9.22 -9.36
C ALA A 68 8.26 -10.73 -9.31
N HIS A 69 9.48 -11.13 -8.93
CA HIS A 69 9.96 -12.52 -8.91
C HIS A 69 10.14 -13.21 -10.28
N GLY A 70 10.06 -12.46 -11.38
CA GLY A 70 10.34 -12.94 -12.74
C GLY A 70 11.77 -12.63 -13.20
N ALA A 71 12.25 -13.32 -14.23
CA ALA A 71 13.57 -13.05 -14.82
C ALA A 71 13.67 -11.66 -15.47
N ASN A 72 12.53 -11.06 -15.81
CA ASN A 72 12.41 -9.73 -16.41
C ASN A 72 11.78 -8.75 -15.41
N GLU A 73 12.10 -8.86 -14.12
CA GLU A 73 11.66 -7.91 -13.11
C GLU A 73 12.14 -6.49 -13.46
N SER A 74 11.25 -5.52 -13.35
CA SER A 74 11.52 -4.14 -13.73
C SER A 74 10.82 -3.14 -12.81
N LEU A 75 11.20 -1.86 -12.90
CA LEU A 75 10.60 -0.78 -12.12
C LEU A 75 10.48 0.48 -12.98
N HIS A 76 9.24 0.93 -13.20
CA HIS A 76 9.02 2.16 -13.96
C HIS A 76 9.38 3.41 -13.14
N LEU A 77 10.45 4.13 -13.53
CA LEU A 77 11.01 5.22 -12.73
C LEU A 77 10.04 6.38 -12.45
N ALA A 78 9.24 6.80 -13.45
CA ALA A 78 8.28 7.89 -13.21
C ALA A 78 7.09 7.44 -12.33
N MET A 79 6.84 6.13 -12.21
CA MET A 79 5.85 5.64 -11.23
C MET A 79 6.49 5.62 -9.85
N PHE A 80 7.71 5.11 -9.75
CA PHE A 80 8.49 5.10 -8.50
C PHE A 80 8.60 6.50 -7.90
N GLU A 81 8.90 7.52 -8.70
CA GLU A 81 8.93 8.93 -8.25
C GLU A 81 7.60 9.39 -7.63
N ARG A 82 6.47 9.08 -8.26
CA ARG A 82 5.13 9.41 -7.73
C ARG A 82 4.84 8.64 -6.45
N CYS A 83 5.23 7.36 -6.37
CA CYS A 83 5.14 6.58 -5.13
C CYS A 83 5.94 7.21 -4.00
N CYS A 84 7.20 7.57 -4.24
CA CYS A 84 8.01 8.26 -3.24
C CYS A 84 7.36 9.57 -2.77
N LEU A 85 6.80 10.36 -3.70
CA LEU A 85 6.08 11.58 -3.35
C LEU A 85 4.83 11.29 -2.50
N GLY A 86 4.01 10.32 -2.89
CA GLY A 86 2.81 9.92 -2.15
C GLY A 86 3.13 9.45 -0.73
N GLU A 87 4.16 8.63 -0.56
CA GLU A 87 4.62 8.17 0.76
C GLU A 87 5.14 9.33 1.62
N ALA A 88 5.91 10.26 1.03
CA ALA A 88 6.41 11.42 1.75
C ALA A 88 5.26 12.34 2.22
N LEU A 89 4.27 12.58 1.35
CA LEU A 89 3.07 13.35 1.69
C LEU A 89 2.23 12.64 2.76
N LEU A 90 2.11 11.30 2.71
CA LEU A 90 1.43 10.53 3.75
C LEU A 90 2.11 10.71 5.10
N LEU A 91 3.42 10.52 5.17
CA LEU A 91 4.19 10.70 6.41
C LEU A 91 4.07 12.13 6.95
N GLN A 92 4.08 13.13 6.09
CA GLN A 92 3.86 14.52 6.49
C GLN A 92 2.49 14.70 7.14
N ARG A 93 1.42 14.22 6.49
CA ARG A 93 0.04 14.35 7.00
C ARG A 93 -0.14 13.65 8.34
N LEU A 94 0.39 12.43 8.47
CA LEU A 94 0.34 11.68 9.73
C LEU A 94 1.13 12.33 10.87
N ALA A 95 2.09 13.20 10.57
CA ALA A 95 2.84 13.95 11.58
C ALA A 95 2.12 15.23 12.02
N GLU A 96 1.14 15.70 11.24
CA GLU A 96 0.34 16.89 11.50
C GLU A 96 -0.99 16.56 12.22
N ASP A 97 -1.44 15.31 12.16
CA ASP A 97 -2.57 14.73 12.92
C ASP A 97 -2.25 14.51 14.41
#